data_AF-A0A930PA56-F1
#
_entry.id   AF-A0A930PA56-F1
#
_cell.length_a   1.000
_cell.length_b   1.000
_cell.length_c   1.000
_cell.angle_alpha   90.00
_cell.angle_beta   90.00
_cell.angle_gamma   90.00
#
_symmetry.space_group_name_H-M   'P 1'
#
loop_
_entity.id
_entity.type
_entity.pdbx_description
1 polymer ?
#
loop_
_entity_poly.entity_id
_entity_poly.type
_entity_poly.pdbx_seq_one_letter_code
_entity_poly.pdbx_strand_id
1 'polypeptide(L)' 'MNYKNLNLKQGEVALFNASSNTYYKFHNLIEACKRAVNAGRSPENGWNIVDDLGITYEDEDWAFFAQLPLPKD' A
#
# COMPACT_ATOMS: atom_id res chain seq x y z
N MET A 1 6.06 9.55 8.68
CA MET A 1 7.06 8.53 8.32
C MET A 1 7.77 8.98 7.04
N ASN A 2 9.10 8.87 6.92
CA ASN A 2 9.81 9.19 5.68
C ASN A 2 9.82 7.94 4.79
N TYR A 3 9.15 7.99 3.63
CA TYR A 3 9.04 6.85 2.70
C TYR A 3 10.40 6.32 2.25
N LYS A 4 11.44 7.17 2.22
CA LYS A 4 12.82 6.77 1.91
C LYS A 4 13.37 5.73 2.89
N ASN A 5 12.83 5.65 4.11
CA ASN A 5 13.23 4.64 5.09
C ASN A 5 12.61 3.27 4.80
N LEU A 6 11.65 3.19 3.87
CA LEU A 6 10.99 1.94 3.53
C LEU A 6 11.87 1.05 2.64
N ASN A 7 12.90 1.57 1.96
CA ASN A 7 13.80 0.79 1.09
C ASN A 7 13.01 -0.16 0.15
N LEU A 8 12.06 0.39 -0.61
CA LEU A 8 11.29 -0.35 -1.61
C LEU A 8 12.15 -0.58 -2.86
N LYS A 9 12.05 -1.77 -3.44
CA LYS A 9 12.61 -2.05 -4.76
C LYS A 9 11.61 -1.65 -5.84
N GLN A 10 12.09 -1.52 -7.08
CA GLN A 10 11.24 -1.22 -8.22
C GLN A 10 10.04 -2.19 -8.30
N GLY A 11 8.83 -1.64 -8.32
CA GLY A 11 7.58 -2.41 -8.37
C GLY A 11 7.05 -2.88 -7.01
N GLU A 12 7.82 -2.71 -5.92
CA GLU A 12 7.32 -2.93 -4.57
C GLU A 12 6.50 -1.73 -4.09
N VAL A 13 5.53 -2.01 -3.22
CA VAL A 13 4.75 -1.00 -2.52
C VAL A 13 4.78 -1.26 -1.02
N ALA A 14 4.52 -0.24 -0.23
CA ALA A 14 4.31 -0.37 1.20
C ALA A 14 2.95 0.17 1.62
N LEU A 15 2.21 -0.64 2.37
CA LEU A 15 1.06 -0.20 3.15
C LEU A 15 1.57 0.30 4.50
N PHE A 16 1.43 1.60 4.77
CA PHE A 16 1.96 2.25 5.96
C PHE A 16 0.89 3.05 6.69
N ASN A 17 1.11 3.29 7.98
CA ASN A 17 0.29 4.20 8.78
C ASN A 17 1.20 5.25 9.41
N ALA A 18 0.96 6.51 9.05
CA ALA A 18 1.81 7.62 9.52
C ALA A 18 1.67 7.88 11.02
N SER A 19 0.48 7.63 11.59
CA SER A 19 0.14 7.86 12.99
C SER A 19 0.76 6.81 13.92
N SER A 20 0.77 5.53 13.51
CA SER A 20 1.33 4.43 14.31
C SER A 20 2.76 4.03 13.91
N ASN A 21 3.35 4.68 12.90
CA ASN A 21 4.66 4.36 12.34
C ASN A 21 4.84 2.86 11.99
N THR A 22 3.76 2.22 11.53
CA THR A 22 3.72 0.80 11.16
C THR A 22 3.69 0.66 9.64
N TYR A 23 4.36 -0.34 9.08
CA TYR A 23 4.31 -0.61 7.64
C TYR A 23 4.46 -2.09 7.28
N TYR A 24 4.00 -2.45 6.09
CA TYR A 24 4.11 -3.77 5.47
C TYR A 24 4.48 -3.60 4.00
N LYS A 25 5.39 -4.42 3.48
CA LYS A 25 5.82 -4.39 2.08
C LYS A 25 5.12 -5.47 1.27
N PHE A 26 4.90 -5.19 0.00
CA PHE A 26 4.27 -6.09 -0.96
C PHE A 26 4.96 -5.98 -2.31
N HIS A 27 4.85 -7.04 -3.13
CA HIS A 27 5.46 -7.10 -4.45
C HIS A 27 4.63 -6.41 -5.55
N ASN A 28 3.40 -6.01 -5.25
CA ASN A 28 2.55 -5.23 -6.15
C ASN A 28 1.42 -4.52 -5.39
N LEU A 29 0.82 -3.52 -6.04
CA LEU A 29 -0.29 -2.72 -5.52
C LEU A 29 -1.52 -3.56 -5.17
N ILE A 30 -1.85 -4.55 -6.00
CA ILE A 30 -3.08 -5.37 -5.84
C ILE A 30 -3.03 -6.15 -4.53
N GLU A 31 -1.88 -6.74 -4.18
CA GLU A 31 -1.70 -7.47 -2.93
C GLU A 31 -1.80 -6.55 -1.71
N ALA A 32 -1.21 -5.35 -1.78
CA ALA A 32 -1.32 -4.34 -0.73
C ALA A 32 -2.77 -3.90 -0.50
N CYS A 33 -3.51 -3.59 -1.58
CA CYS A 33 -4.92 -3.23 -1.54
C CYS A 33 -5.78 -4.36 -0.96
N LYS A 34 -5.58 -5.61 -1.39
CA LYS A 34 -6.26 -6.79 -0.82
C LYS A 34 -6.03 -6.90 0.68
N ARG A 35 -4.78 -6.78 1.12
CA ARG A 35 -4.43 -6.87 2.54
C ARG A 35 -5.03 -5.71 3.35
N ALA A 36 -5.05 -4.51 2.78
CA ALA A 36 -5.62 -3.33 3.40
C ALA A 36 -7.13 -3.47 3.61
N VAL A 37 -7.88 -3.78 2.55
CA VAL A 37 -9.34 -3.94 2.57
C VAL A 37 -9.75 -5.06 3.53
N ASN A 38 -9.10 -6.23 3.45
CA ASN A 38 -9.40 -7.35 4.34
C ASN A 38 -9.12 -7.05 5.83
N ALA A 39 -8.24 -6.09 6.12
CA ALA A 39 -7.90 -5.67 7.47
C ALA A 39 -8.69 -4.42 7.93
N GLY A 40 -9.63 -3.91 7.11
CA GLY A 40 -10.37 -2.67 7.40
C GLY A 40 -9.48 -1.42 7.43
N ARG A 41 -8.37 -1.43 6.68
CA ARG A 41 -7.45 -0.30 6.58
C ARG A 41 -7.87 0.61 5.44
N SER A 42 -7.86 1.91 5.68
CA SER A 42 -8.25 2.93 4.70
C SER A 42 -7.52 4.25 4.95
N PRO A 43 -7.49 5.17 3.97
CA PRO A 43 -6.97 6.51 4.15
C PRO A 43 -7.55 7.24 5.38
N GLU A 44 -8.84 7.08 5.65
CA GLU A 44 -9.54 7.78 6.74
C GLU A 44 -9.06 7.35 8.14
N ASN A 45 -8.55 6.12 8.29
CA ASN A 45 -7.93 5.66 9.54
C ASN A 45 -6.39 5.71 9.50
N GLY A 46 -5.85 6.52 8.60
CA GLY A 46 -4.43 6.91 8.52
C GLY A 46 -3.55 5.89 7.81
N TRP A 47 -4.13 4.86 7.19
CA TRP A 47 -3.38 3.91 6.36
C TRP A 47 -3.30 4.41 4.93
N ASN A 48 -2.11 4.37 4.34
CA ASN A 48 -1.90 4.73 2.94
C ASN A 48 -0.95 3.71 2.27
N ILE A 49 -0.98 3.62 0.94
CA ILE A 49 -0.03 2.82 0.16
C ILE A 49 0.92 3.78 -0.55
N VAL A 50 2.21 3.44 -0.59
CA VAL A 50 3.24 4.20 -1.32
C VAL A 50 4.09 3.26 -2.16
N ASP A 51 4.46 3.69 -3.37
CA ASP A 51 5.37 2.94 -4.24
C ASP A 51 6.85 3.29 -4.00
N ASP A 52 7.74 2.65 -4.77
CA ASP A 52 9.19 2.87 -4.72
C ASP A 52 9.62 4.29 -5.17
N LEU A 53 8.77 5.01 -5.88
CA LEU A 53 8.99 6.41 -6.28
C LEU A 53 8.52 7.40 -5.22
N GLY A 54 7.80 6.95 -4.19
CA GLY A 54 7.23 7.78 -3.15
C GLY A 54 5.85 8.35 -3.48
N ILE A 55 5.19 7.83 -4.53
CA ILE A 55 3.83 8.21 -4.90
C ILE A 55 2.87 7.51 -3.95
N THR A 56 2.01 8.29 -3.30
CA THR A 56 0.97 7.78 -2.40
C THR A 56 -0.33 7.55 -3.16
N TYR A 57 -1.01 6.46 -2.87
CA TYR A 57 -2.30 6.09 -3.48
C TYR A 57 -3.47 6.48 -2.57
N GLU A 58 -3.45 7.66 -1.94
CA GLU A 58 -4.46 8.06 -0.95
C GLU A 58 -5.87 8.16 -1.53
N ASP A 59 -5.98 8.71 -2.74
CA ASP A 59 -7.25 9.03 -3.38
C ASP A 59 -7.77 7.91 -4.29
N GLU A 60 -7.09 6.76 -4.30
CA GLU A 60 -7.35 5.65 -5.21
C GLU A 60 -8.38 4.67 -4.63
N ASP A 61 -9.18 4.04 -5.50
CA ASP A 61 -10.18 3.05 -5.06
C ASP A 61 -9.52 1.70 -4.76
N TRP A 62 -9.02 1.54 -3.53
CA TRP A 62 -8.37 0.31 -3.09
C TRP A 62 -9.30 -0.90 -3.13
N ALA A 63 -10.60 -0.70 -2.93
CA ALA A 63 -11.59 -1.77 -2.98
C ALA A 63 -11.76 -2.31 -4.41
N PHE A 64 -11.70 -1.43 -5.42
CA PHE A 64 -11.62 -1.83 -6.81
C PHE A 64 -10.32 -2.59 -7.11
N PHE A 65 -9.15 -2.03 -6.75
CA PHE A 65 -7.87 -2.71 -6.99
C PHE A 65 -7.77 -4.08 -6.30
N ALA A 66 -8.37 -4.22 -5.11
CA ALA A 66 -8.39 -5.48 -4.37
C ALA A 66 -9.17 -6.60 -5.09
N GLN A 67 -10.07 -6.27 -6.02
CA GLN A 67 -10.83 -7.25 -6.78
C GLN A 67 -10.07 -7.76 -8.02
N LEU A 68 -9.01 -7.06 -8.44
CA LEU A 68 -8.24 -7.44 -9.61
C LEU A 68 -7.44 -8.75 -9.35
N PRO A 69 -7.24 -9.59 -10.39
CA PRO A 69 -6.38 -10.75 -10.28
C PRO A 69 -4.95 -10.32 -9.94
N LEU A 70 -4.22 -11.15 -9.17
CA LEU A 70 -2.79 -10.89 -8.97
C LEU A 70 -2.08 -11.02 -10.33
N PRO A 71 -1.07 -10.19 -10.62
CA PRO A 71 -0.20 -10.39 -11.75
C PRO A 71 0.39 -11.81 -11.67
N LYS A 72 0.47 -12.51 -12.80
CA LYS A 72 1.24 -13.75 -12.85
C LYS A 72 2.72 -13.35 -12.79
N ASP A 73 3.45 -13.96 -11.87
CA ASP A 73 4.91 -13.83 -11.75
C ASP A 73 5.64 -14.08 -13.08
#